data_AF-A0A1M6TWH0-F1
#
_entry.id   AF-A0A1M6TWH0-F1
#
_cell.length_a   1.000
_cell.length_b   1.000
_cell.length_c   1.000
_cell.angle_alpha   90.00
_cell.angle_beta   90.00
_cell.angle_gamma   90.00
#
_symmetry.space_group_name_H-M   'P 1'
#
loop_
_entity.id
_entity.type
_entity.pdbx_description
1 polymer ?
#
loop_
_entity_poly.entity_id
_entity_poly.type
_entity_poly.pdbx_seq_one_letter_code
_entity_poly.pdbx_strand_id
1 'polypeptide(L)'
;MNKKGGSYQKTKNIAKIEKKIKKLHRKLQNIRLNHIHQTTSKMVKAKPSRVVMEDLKVSNMMKNKHLAKAIANQGFYTFINQMNYKCEKYGIEFIQTPTFYPSSKTCSNCGTIKKDLKLSDRVYKCECGFTCDRDKNASYNLANYGLEKAS
;
A
#
# COMPACT_ATOMS: atom_id res chain seq x y z
N MET A 1 25.05 11.35 40.30
CA MET A 1 23.84 11.19 39.45
C MET A 1 23.73 12.36 38.48
N ASN A 2 23.47 12.12 37.19
CA ASN A 2 23.45 13.17 36.15
C ASN A 2 22.10 13.91 36.10
N LYS A 3 21.70 14.54 37.21
CA LYS A 3 20.50 15.38 37.34
C LYS A 3 20.92 16.84 37.53
N LYS A 4 20.26 17.78 36.84
CA LYS A 4 20.22 19.20 37.23
C LYS A 4 18.77 19.55 37.55
N GLY A 5 18.49 19.90 38.80
CA GLY A 5 17.13 20.05 39.30
C GLY A 5 16.34 18.73 39.25
N GLY A 6 15.04 18.81 38.91
CA GLY A 6 14.16 17.65 38.78
C GLY A 6 14.37 16.80 37.51
N SER A 7 15.28 17.19 36.62
CA SER A 7 15.44 16.56 35.30
C SER A 7 16.80 15.89 35.11
N TYR A 8 16.81 14.76 34.39
CA TYR A 8 18.05 14.10 33.98
C TYR A 8 18.70 14.88 32.83
N GLN A 9 19.98 15.20 32.97
CA GLN A 9 20.74 15.82 31.89
C GLN A 9 21.20 14.79 30.87
N LYS A 10 20.90 15.07 29.60
CA LYS A 10 21.33 14.26 28.48
C LYS A 10 22.86 14.18 28.42
N THR A 11 23.40 12.99 28.57
CA THR A 11 24.85 12.77 28.47
C THR A 11 25.33 12.93 27.02
N LYS A 12 26.61 13.26 26.85
CA LYS A 12 27.27 13.26 25.53
C LYS A 12 27.12 11.90 24.82
N ASN A 13 27.07 10.81 25.58
CA ASN A 13 26.87 9.46 25.06
C ASN A 13 25.47 9.23 24.50
N ILE A 14 24.42 9.64 25.22
CA ILE A 14 23.02 9.57 24.72
C ILE A 14 22.87 10.38 23.43
N ALA A 15 23.42 11.60 23.39
CA ALA A 15 23.38 12.44 22.19
C ALA A 15 24.08 11.78 20.98
N LYS A 16 25.22 11.11 21.19
CA LYS A 16 25.92 10.35 20.15
C LYS A 16 25.08 9.18 19.64
N ILE A 17 24.42 8.41 20.52
CA ILE A 17 23.58 7.26 20.14
C ILE A 17 22.37 7.72 19.33
N GLU A 18 21.66 8.76 19.78
CA GLU A 18 20.53 9.31 19.03
C GLU A 18 20.92 9.77 17.62
N LYS A 19 22.09 10.40 17.46
CA LYS A 19 22.61 10.80 16.14
C LYS A 19 22.80 9.59 15.24
N LYS A 20 23.31 8.47 15.77
CA LYS A 20 23.44 7.20 15.01
C LYS A 20 22.07 6.64 14.62
N ILE A 21 21.12 6.60 15.56
CA ILE A 21 19.75 6.14 15.32
C ILE A 21 19.07 6.98 14.22
N LYS A 22 19.16 8.32 14.29
CA LYS A 22 18.63 9.22 13.25
C LYS A 22 19.23 8.94 11.87
N LYS A 23 20.55 8.73 11.78
CA LYS A 23 21.22 8.37 10.52
C LYS A 23 20.71 7.04 9.96
N LEU A 24 20.51 6.04 10.82
CA LEU A 24 19.98 4.74 10.43
C LEU A 24 18.54 4.85 9.89
N HIS A 25 17.65 5.52 10.62
CA HIS A 25 16.27 5.74 10.16
C HIS A 25 16.22 6.48 8.83
N ARG A 26 17.05 7.52 8.65
CA ARG A 26 17.16 8.22 7.36
C ARG A 26 17.61 7.30 6.23
N LYS A 27 18.62 6.43 6.48
CA LYS A 27 19.08 5.45 5.49
C LYS A 27 17.95 4.50 5.07
N LEU A 28 17.23 3.94 6.05
CA LEU A 28 16.10 3.03 5.80
C LEU A 28 14.97 3.72 5.04
N GLN A 29 14.64 4.97 5.40
CA GLN A 29 13.64 5.76 4.70
C GLN A 29 14.03 6.01 3.23
N ASN A 30 15.30 6.37 2.98
CA ASN A 30 15.79 6.60 1.62
C ASN A 30 15.75 5.33 0.76
N ILE A 31 16.11 4.17 1.34
CA ILE A 31 16.03 2.88 0.63
C ILE A 31 14.58 2.58 0.22
N ARG A 32 13.62 2.75 1.14
CA ARG A 32 12.20 2.52 0.85
C ARG A 32 11.68 3.49 -0.20
N LEU A 33 12.01 4.78 -0.06
CA LEU A 33 11.59 5.81 -1.00
C LEU A 33 12.15 5.54 -2.41
N ASN A 34 13.42 5.15 -2.50
CA ASN A 34 14.05 4.77 -3.76
C ASN A 34 13.36 3.55 -4.38
N HIS A 35 13.06 2.51 -3.59
CA HIS A 35 12.33 1.35 -4.08
C HIS A 35 10.95 1.74 -4.63
N ILE A 36 10.18 2.55 -3.90
CA ILE A 36 8.87 3.05 -4.38
C ILE A 36 9.05 3.83 -5.69
N HIS A 37 10.04 4.72 -5.78
CA HIS A 37 10.31 5.47 -7.02
C HIS A 37 10.64 4.54 -8.19
N GLN A 38 11.51 3.54 -7.99
CA GLN A 38 11.90 2.61 -9.05
C GLN A 38 10.70 1.78 -9.53
N THR A 39 9.93 1.22 -8.59
CA THR A 39 8.76 0.39 -8.90
C THR A 39 7.68 1.18 -9.64
N THR A 40 7.29 2.34 -9.10
CA THR A 40 6.26 3.19 -9.73
C THR A 40 6.71 3.72 -11.09
N SER A 41 8.00 4.07 -11.24
CA SER A 41 8.57 4.45 -12.55
C SER A 41 8.52 3.30 -13.55
N LYS A 42 8.83 2.07 -13.12
CA LYS A 42 8.77 0.89 -14.00
C LYS A 42 7.35 0.64 -14.50
N MET A 43 6.35 0.79 -13.63
CA MET A 43 4.94 0.59 -13.98
C MET A 43 4.44 1.61 -15.02
N VAL A 44 4.67 2.91 -14.80
CA VAL A 44 4.21 3.95 -15.75
C VAL A 44 4.97 3.90 -17.07
N LYS A 45 6.25 3.50 -17.07
CA LYS A 45 7.06 3.35 -18.29
C LYS A 45 6.58 2.21 -19.19
N ALA A 46 5.82 1.25 -18.66
CA ALA A 46 5.14 0.24 -19.46
C ALA A 46 3.98 0.82 -20.28
N LYS A 47 3.63 2.11 -20.09
CA LYS A 47 2.57 2.84 -20.79
C LYS A 47 1.22 2.12 -20.78
N PRO A 48 0.69 1.73 -19.59
CA PRO A 48 -0.68 1.24 -19.51
C PRO A 48 -1.66 2.35 -19.95
N SER A 49 -2.80 1.98 -20.53
CA SER A 49 -3.87 2.94 -20.85
C SER A 49 -4.43 3.59 -19.59
N ARG A 50 -4.50 2.83 -18.49
CA ARG A 50 -4.98 3.27 -17.19
C ARG A 50 -4.36 2.48 -16.04
N VAL A 51 -4.36 3.08 -14.86
CA VAL A 51 -3.93 2.45 -13.61
C VAL A 51 -5.04 2.60 -12.59
N VAL A 52 -5.53 1.46 -12.07
CA VAL A 52 -6.55 1.42 -11.04
C VAL A 52 -5.93 0.90 -9.74
N MET A 53 -6.15 1.62 -8.63
CA MET A 53 -5.67 1.24 -7.30
C MET A 53 -6.78 1.31 -6.25
N GLU A 54 -6.64 0.54 -5.19
CA GLU A 54 -7.56 0.60 -4.06
C GLU A 54 -7.32 1.86 -3.22
N ASP A 55 -8.40 2.52 -2.78
CA ASP A 55 -8.31 3.51 -1.70
C ASP A 55 -8.15 2.80 -0.35
N LEU A 56 -6.89 2.63 0.06
CA LEU A 56 -6.56 2.17 1.40
C LEU A 56 -6.76 3.31 2.40
N LYS A 57 -7.70 3.16 3.35
CA LYS A 57 -7.80 4.06 4.51
C LYS A 57 -6.64 3.83 5.49
N VAL A 58 -5.43 4.21 5.09
CA VAL A 58 -4.18 4.02 5.85
C VAL A 58 -4.31 4.59 7.26
N SER A 59 -4.96 5.75 7.42
CA SER A 59 -5.22 6.36 8.73
C SER A 59 -5.99 5.44 9.68
N ASN A 60 -6.99 4.70 9.19
CA ASN A 60 -7.74 3.73 9.98
C ASN A 60 -6.91 2.48 10.27
N MET A 61 -6.13 2.00 9.30
CA MET A 61 -5.25 0.85 9.51
C MET A 61 -4.19 1.13 10.59
N MET A 62 -3.71 2.37 10.65
CA MET A 62 -2.74 2.84 11.66
C MET A 62 -3.30 2.89 13.09
N LYS A 63 -4.63 2.81 13.30
CA LYS A 63 -5.25 2.75 14.63
C LYS A 63 -4.98 1.42 15.34
N ASN A 64 -4.69 0.35 14.60
CA ASN A 64 -4.35 -0.95 15.18
C ASN A 64 -2.88 -0.92 15.68
N LYS A 65 -2.67 -0.80 16.98
CA LYS A 65 -1.34 -0.71 17.61
C LYS A 65 -0.41 -1.90 17.28
N HIS A 66 -0.97 -3.10 17.07
CA HIS A 66 -0.18 -4.29 16.75
C HIS A 66 0.34 -4.27 15.30
N LEU A 67 -0.42 -3.68 14.38
CA LEU A 67 -0.09 -3.66 12.95
C LEU A 67 0.47 -2.32 12.46
N ALA A 68 0.28 -1.24 13.22
CA ALA A 68 0.63 0.12 12.81
C ALA A 68 2.09 0.25 12.36
N LYS A 69 3.03 -0.37 13.09
CA LYS A 69 4.45 -0.35 12.72
C LYS A 69 4.71 -1.07 11.39
N ALA A 70 4.06 -2.20 11.16
CA ALA A 70 4.20 -2.95 9.91
C ALA A 70 3.59 -2.17 8.75
N ILE A 71 2.39 -1.61 8.92
CA ILE A 71 1.69 -0.79 7.92
C ILE A 71 2.50 0.47 7.56
N ALA A 72 3.00 1.19 8.56
CA ALA A 72 3.83 2.38 8.35
C ALA A 72 5.09 2.08 7.53
N ASN A 73 5.68 0.90 7.73
CA ASN A 73 6.86 0.49 6.97
C ASN A 73 6.57 0.19 5.50
N GLN A 74 5.31 -0.11 5.12
CA GLN A 74 4.95 -0.37 3.72
C GLN A 74 4.83 0.89 2.87
N GLY A 75 4.55 2.04 3.48
CA GLY A 75 4.53 3.32 2.75
C GLY A 75 3.43 3.43 1.70
N PHE A 76 2.26 2.80 1.90
CA PHE A 76 1.16 2.78 0.93
C PHE A 76 0.73 4.17 0.45
N TYR A 77 0.60 5.13 1.36
CA TYR A 77 0.25 6.52 1.01
C TYR A 77 1.28 7.14 0.05
N THR A 78 2.57 6.95 0.34
CA THR A 78 3.64 7.42 -0.55
C THR A 78 3.57 6.72 -1.90
N PHE A 79 3.32 5.42 -1.93
CA PHE A 79 3.20 4.66 -3.18
C PHE A 79 2.05 5.17 -4.06
N ILE A 80 0.85 5.35 -3.49
CA ILE A 80 -0.33 5.88 -4.20
C ILE A 80 -0.04 7.28 -4.75
N ASN A 81 0.49 8.18 -3.92
CA ASN A 81 0.85 9.52 -4.37
C ASN A 81 1.88 9.51 -5.50
N GLN A 82 2.89 8.63 -5.40
CA GLN A 82 3.90 8.51 -6.45
C GLN A 82 3.35 7.99 -7.76
N MET A 83 2.42 7.04 -7.71
CA MET A 83 1.72 6.57 -8.90
C MET A 83 0.87 7.66 -9.50
N ASN A 84 0.08 8.38 -8.70
CA ASN A 84 -0.79 9.44 -9.18
C ASN A 84 -0.04 10.50 -9.98
N TYR A 85 0.98 11.16 -9.39
CA TYR A 85 1.70 12.23 -10.10
C TYR A 85 2.48 11.71 -11.32
N LYS A 86 2.93 10.46 -11.29
CA LYS A 86 3.63 9.87 -12.44
C LYS A 86 2.66 9.53 -13.56
N CYS A 87 1.50 8.96 -13.25
CA CYS A 87 0.45 8.74 -14.24
C CYS A 87 0.06 10.06 -14.91
N GLU A 88 -0.19 11.11 -14.13
CA GLU A 88 -0.44 12.47 -14.63
C GLU A 88 0.68 12.94 -15.58
N LYS A 89 1.94 12.80 -15.16
CA LYS A 89 3.11 13.18 -15.99
C LYS A 89 3.17 12.45 -17.34
N TYR A 90 2.70 11.21 -17.42
CA TYR A 90 2.71 10.41 -18.65
C TYR A 90 1.37 10.41 -19.39
N GLY A 91 0.38 11.19 -18.94
CA GLY A 91 -0.97 11.21 -19.53
C GLY A 91 -1.73 9.89 -19.36
N ILE A 92 -1.41 9.12 -18.32
CA ILE A 92 -2.07 7.86 -17.99
C ILE A 92 -3.23 8.14 -17.03
N GLU A 93 -4.40 7.58 -17.31
CA GLU A 93 -5.55 7.70 -16.42
C GLU A 93 -5.26 6.98 -15.08
N PHE A 94 -5.45 7.67 -13.95
CA PHE A 94 -5.28 7.11 -12.62
C PHE A 94 -6.62 7.12 -11.86
N ILE A 95 -7.07 5.95 -11.43
CA ILE A 95 -8.36 5.76 -10.76
C ILE A 95 -8.13 5.14 -9.39
N GLN A 96 -8.74 5.73 -8.35
CA GLN A 96 -8.85 5.08 -7.04
C GLN A 96 -10.26 4.55 -6.84
N THR A 97 -10.38 3.25 -6.54
CA THR A 97 -11.67 2.64 -6.25
C THR A 97 -12.17 3.05 -4.87
N PRO A 98 -13.50 3.06 -4.64
CA PRO A 98 -14.06 3.25 -3.30
C PRO A 98 -13.45 2.27 -2.29
N THR A 99 -13.29 2.72 -1.04
CA THR A 99 -12.69 1.93 0.05
C THR A 99 -13.34 0.55 0.24
N PHE A 100 -14.65 0.43 0.00
CA PHE A 100 -15.41 -0.80 0.21
C PHE A 100 -15.63 -1.60 -1.09
N TYR A 101 -14.93 -1.27 -2.16
CA TYR A 101 -15.01 -2.05 -3.40
C TYR A 101 -14.50 -3.48 -3.14
N PRO A 102 -15.31 -4.53 -3.38
CA PRO A 102 -15.00 -5.90 -2.98
C PRO A 102 -14.02 -6.62 -3.94
N SER A 103 -12.97 -5.93 -4.39
CA SER A 103 -11.95 -6.43 -5.35
C SER A 103 -11.49 -7.87 -5.08
N SER A 104 -11.13 -8.20 -3.84
CA SER A 104 -10.61 -9.52 -3.46
C SER A 104 -11.69 -10.57 -3.23
N LYS A 105 -12.95 -10.14 -3.05
CA LYS A 105 -14.10 -11.00 -2.72
C LYS A 105 -14.95 -11.33 -3.94
N THR A 106 -15.01 -10.43 -4.92
CA THR A 106 -15.70 -10.63 -6.19
C THR A 106 -14.95 -11.65 -7.04
N CYS A 107 -15.64 -12.61 -7.63
CA CYS A 107 -15.02 -13.51 -8.60
C CYS A 107 -14.80 -12.75 -9.90
N SER A 108 -13.56 -12.65 -10.37
CA SER A 108 -13.23 -12.01 -11.65
C SER A 108 -13.76 -12.75 -12.88
N ASN A 109 -14.24 -13.99 -12.71
CA ASN A 109 -14.83 -14.78 -13.80
C ASN A 109 -16.36 -14.65 -13.87
N CYS A 110 -17.06 -14.73 -12.74
CA CYS A 110 -18.54 -14.79 -12.72
C CYS A 110 -19.21 -13.65 -11.93
N GLY A 111 -18.45 -12.72 -11.33
CA GLY A 111 -18.98 -11.58 -10.58
C GLY A 111 -19.55 -11.89 -9.19
N THR A 112 -19.67 -13.16 -8.80
CA THR A 112 -20.22 -13.54 -7.49
C THR A 112 -19.33 -13.00 -6.35
N ILE A 113 -19.94 -12.36 -5.35
CA ILE A 113 -19.24 -11.81 -4.19
C ILE A 113 -19.22 -12.82 -3.05
N LYS A 114 -18.02 -13.26 -2.67
CA LYS A 114 -17.81 -14.17 -1.54
C LYS A 114 -17.78 -13.41 -0.21
N LYS A 115 -18.69 -13.73 0.72
CA LYS A 115 -18.80 -13.02 2.01
C LYS A 115 -17.79 -13.50 3.06
N ASP A 116 -17.47 -14.80 3.05
CA ASP A 116 -16.73 -15.56 4.06
C ASP A 116 -15.20 -15.64 3.83
N LEU A 117 -14.68 -14.92 2.83
CA LEU A 117 -13.24 -14.91 2.53
C LEU A 117 -12.42 -14.25 3.65
N LYS A 118 -11.44 -14.98 4.20
CA LYS A 118 -10.55 -14.52 5.28
C LYS A 118 -9.26 -13.93 4.74
N LEU A 119 -8.61 -13.10 5.57
CA LEU A 119 -7.29 -12.52 5.26
C LEU A 119 -6.19 -13.58 5.07
N SER A 120 -6.31 -14.73 5.74
CA SER A 120 -5.41 -15.88 5.61
C SER A 120 -5.55 -16.63 4.29
N ASP A 121 -6.67 -16.45 3.59
CA ASP A 121 -6.95 -17.19 2.36
C ASP A 121 -6.17 -16.56 1.22
N ARG A 122 -5.08 -17.21 0.80
CA ARG A 122 -4.22 -16.75 -0.29
C ARG A 122 -4.69 -17.23 -1.66
N VAL A 123 -5.48 -18.31 -1.70
CA VAL A 123 -6.07 -18.85 -2.93
C VAL A 123 -7.56 -18.49 -2.94
N TYR A 124 -8.00 -17.84 -4.01
CA TYR A 124 -9.40 -17.61 -4.30
C TYR A 124 -9.99 -18.84 -4.99
N LYS A 125 -11.07 -19.39 -4.44
CA LYS A 125 -11.84 -20.49 -5.03
C LYS A 125 -13.31 -20.08 -5.11
N CYS A 126 -13.86 -20.11 -6.32
CA CYS A 126 -15.26 -19.82 -6.59
C CYS A 126 -16.06 -21.10 -6.85
N GLU A 127 -17.36 -21.05 -6.56
CA GLU A 127 -18.31 -22.11 -6.90
C GLU A 127 -18.48 -22.30 -8.42
N CYS A 128 -18.18 -21.27 -9.23
CA CYS A 128 -18.16 -21.38 -10.69
C CYS A 128 -16.95 -22.17 -11.25
N GLY A 129 -16.10 -22.71 -10.39
CA GLY A 129 -14.89 -23.47 -10.75
C GLY A 129 -13.62 -22.63 -10.89
N PHE A 130 -13.72 -21.29 -10.92
CA PHE A 130 -12.55 -20.41 -11.02
C PHE A 130 -11.66 -20.48 -9.77
N THR A 131 -10.36 -20.67 -9.99
CA THR A 131 -9.34 -20.71 -8.93
C THR A 131 -8.08 -19.94 -9.33
N CYS A 132 -7.60 -19.04 -8.47
CA CYS A 132 -6.30 -18.36 -8.65
C CYS A 132 -5.77 -17.77 -7.32
N ASP A 133 -4.62 -17.11 -7.35
CA ASP A 133 -4.17 -16.30 -6.21
C ASP A 133 -5.17 -15.15 -5.95
N ARG A 134 -5.46 -14.87 -4.67
CA ARG A 134 -6.44 -13.86 -4.27
C ARG A 134 -6.08 -12.46 -4.76
N ASP A 135 -4.80 -12.10 -4.68
CA ASP A 135 -4.35 -10.77 -5.10
C ASP A 135 -4.38 -10.68 -6.64
N LYS A 136 -4.15 -11.80 -7.36
CA LYS A 136 -4.40 -11.90 -8.81
C LYS A 136 -5.88 -11.71 -9.16
N ASN A 137 -6.80 -12.38 -8.45
CA ASN A 137 -8.25 -12.16 -8.62
C ASN A 137 -8.62 -10.68 -8.41
N ALA A 138 -8.10 -10.07 -7.33
CA ALA A 138 -8.31 -8.64 -7.05
C ALA A 138 -7.79 -7.75 -8.18
N SER A 139 -6.62 -8.07 -8.74
CA SER A 139 -6.03 -7.31 -9.86
C SER A 139 -6.91 -7.32 -11.11
N TYR A 140 -7.57 -8.45 -11.42
CA TYR A 140 -8.52 -8.51 -12.54
C TYR A 140 -9.76 -7.65 -12.29
N ASN A 141 -10.32 -7.70 -11.09
CA ASN A 141 -11.47 -6.87 -10.73
C ASN A 141 -11.13 -5.37 -10.78
N LEU A 142 -9.97 -4.97 -10.27
CA LEU A 142 -9.48 -3.59 -10.39
C LEU A 142 -9.26 -3.19 -11.84
N ALA A 143 -8.70 -4.08 -12.66
CA ALA A 143 -8.49 -3.84 -14.08
C ALA A 143 -9.81 -3.73 -14.87
N ASN A 144 -10.93 -4.25 -14.36
CA ASN A 144 -12.26 -4.12 -14.96
C ASN A 144 -13.08 -2.97 -14.38
N TYR A 145 -12.66 -2.40 -13.24
CA TYR A 145 -13.39 -1.32 -12.57
C TYR A 145 -13.67 -0.14 -13.52
N GLY A 146 -14.93 0.26 -13.60
CA GLY A 146 -15.38 1.36 -14.46
C GLY A 146 -15.46 1.05 -15.96
N LEU A 147 -15.12 -0.17 -16.41
CA LEU A 147 -15.35 -0.61 -17.80
C LEU A 147 -16.69 -1.31 -17.97
N GLU A 148 -17.36 -1.69 -16.88
CA GLU A 148 -18.64 -2.41 -16.87
C GLU A 148 -19.84 -1.53 -17.31
N LYS A 149 -19.60 -0.40 -17.99
CA LYS A 149 -20.63 0.42 -18.63
C LYS A 149 -20.21 0.86 -20.04
N ALA A 150 -20.53 0.00 -20.99
CA ALA A 150 -20.96 0.35 -22.34
C ALA A 150 -21.83 -0.81 -22.86
N SER A 151 -23.06 -0.90 -22.34
CA SER A 151 -24.15 -1.68 -22.90
C SER A 151 -25.38 -0.80 -22.93
#